data_AF-A0A2I0IYN0-F1
#
_entry.id   AF-A0A2I0IYN0-F1
#
_cell.length_a   1.000
_cell.length_b   1.000
_cell.length_c   1.000
_cell.angle_alpha   90.00
_cell.angle_beta   90.00
_cell.angle_gamma   90.00
#
_symmetry.space_group_name_H-M   'P 1'
#
loop_
_entity.id
_entity.type
_entity.pdbx_description
1 polymer ?
#
loop_
_entity_poly.entity_id
_entity_poly.type
_entity_poly.pdbx_seq_one_letter_code
_entity_poly.pdbx_strand_id
1 'polypeptide(L)'
;MHAFLLMFHLFMLFVRLNLCFTFCRIVIPPRLTNHPFQVLSPTLISGAALRLPLVESSSSAGELQGRLPFGGFLLFGDDSELSRLLLEMAQLPLSPVHAFLILLTTFFSFTVTPTCCSDPNGEFSVTDYETFAFHGDYSPPAPPPPLNATLEFYDDVYVEGLGNLIILPGVTLSCPVKGCYILVNISGNFSLGQNGAIIAGTVHIVANNASFGDGSLVNVTALAGDPPAQTSGTPSGTEGAGGGHGGRGANCLTDNQRMPDDVWGGDAYSWTSLDEPYSYGSKGGTTNREEHYGGEGGGRIRIDAAGEVEVLGSLLANGGDGGLKGGGGSGGSIFIKAHRMTGIGVISAAGGSGFAGGGGGRVSVNVFSRHDDTVYFAHGGRSVGCPANSGAAGTYYDAVPRSLTVDNHNLSTDTDTLLLEFPKQPLWTNVYILNYAKACVPLYWGRVQVRGQLRMSGGALLSFGLFHYPSSEFELMAEELLMSDSVIK
;
A
#
# COMPACT_ATOMS: atom_id res chain seq x y z
N MET A 1 -20.36 53.62 -6.35
CA MET A 1 -20.10 53.47 -7.80
C MET A 1 -18.63 53.24 -8.17
N HIS A 2 -17.63 53.69 -7.39
CA HIS A 2 -16.20 53.40 -7.69
C HIS A 2 -15.73 51.98 -7.32
N ALA A 3 -16.35 51.29 -6.35
CA ALA A 3 -16.01 49.91 -6.02
C ALA A 3 -16.46 48.88 -7.09
N PHE A 4 -17.56 49.16 -7.78
CA PHE A 4 -18.12 48.27 -8.81
C PHE A 4 -17.30 48.31 -10.11
N LEU A 5 -16.75 49.48 -10.46
CA LEU A 5 -15.85 49.62 -11.61
C LEU A 5 -14.49 48.94 -11.37
N LEU A 6 -14.00 48.99 -10.12
CA LEU A 6 -12.76 48.31 -9.71
C LEU A 6 -12.90 46.78 -9.75
N MET A 7 -14.04 46.24 -9.31
CA MET A 7 -14.34 44.80 -9.42
C MET A 7 -14.51 44.33 -10.87
N PHE A 8 -15.13 45.14 -11.73
CA PHE A 8 -15.30 44.80 -13.14
C PHE A 8 -13.97 44.82 -13.91
N HIS A 9 -13.06 45.74 -13.55
CA HIS A 9 -11.69 45.73 -14.07
C HIS A 9 -10.85 44.57 -13.52
N LEU A 10 -10.97 44.21 -12.24
CA LEU A 10 -10.31 43.00 -11.70
C LEU A 10 -10.84 41.72 -12.37
N PHE A 11 -12.15 41.63 -12.65
CA PHE A 11 -12.76 40.49 -13.32
C PHE A 11 -12.29 40.35 -14.77
N MET A 12 -12.22 41.45 -15.53
CA MET A 12 -11.65 41.45 -16.89
C MET A 12 -10.15 41.14 -16.90
N LEU A 13 -9.40 41.54 -15.86
CA LEU A 13 -8.00 41.15 -15.67
C LEU A 13 -7.87 39.64 -15.37
N PHE A 14 -8.79 39.07 -14.60
CA PHE A 14 -8.81 37.64 -14.26
C PHE A 14 -9.19 36.74 -15.45
N VAL A 15 -10.08 37.21 -16.34
CA VAL A 15 -10.42 36.54 -17.60
C VAL A 15 -9.25 36.61 -18.60
N ARG A 16 -8.51 37.72 -18.66
CA ARG A 16 -7.30 37.82 -19.49
C ARG A 16 -6.10 37.04 -18.93
N LEU A 17 -5.98 36.88 -17.62
CA LEU A 17 -4.94 36.02 -17.02
C LEU A 17 -5.23 34.52 -17.19
N ASN A 18 -6.51 34.09 -17.19
CA ASN A 18 -6.85 32.67 -17.38
C ASN A 18 -6.78 32.19 -18.84
N LEU A 19 -6.88 33.10 -19.82
CA LEU A 19 -6.65 32.76 -21.23
C LEU A 19 -5.16 32.60 -21.59
N CYS A 20 -4.24 32.92 -20.67
CA CYS A 20 -2.79 32.70 -20.84
C CYS A 20 -2.26 31.45 -20.08
N PHE A 21 -3.14 30.73 -19.36
CA PHE A 21 -2.77 29.52 -18.60
C PHE A 21 -3.38 28.22 -19.15
N THR A 22 -3.85 28.23 -20.40
CA THR A 22 -4.22 27.00 -21.13
C THR A 22 -3.26 26.75 -22.28
N PHE A 23 -1.96 26.74 -21.99
CA PHE A 23 -0.93 26.03 -22.75
C PHE A 23 0.33 25.92 -21.85
N CYS A 24 0.38 24.90 -21.00
CA CYS A 24 1.66 24.46 -20.41
C CYS A 24 1.72 22.94 -20.43
N ARG A 25 2.63 22.44 -21.27
CA ARG A 25 3.10 21.05 -21.35
C ARG A 25 3.59 20.59 -19.97
N ILE A 26 3.13 19.44 -19.52
CA ILE A 26 3.86 18.65 -18.53
C ILE A 26 5.08 18.06 -19.25
N VAL A 27 6.26 18.55 -18.88
CA VAL A 27 7.56 17.96 -19.22
C VAL A 27 8.04 17.22 -17.97
N ILE A 28 8.22 15.90 -18.08
CA ILE A 28 9.04 15.10 -17.16
C ILE A 28 10.38 14.85 -17.88
N PRO A 29 11.55 15.02 -17.21
CA PRO A 29 12.84 15.15 -17.88
C PRO A 29 13.45 13.80 -18.30
N PRO A 30 14.13 13.70 -19.45
CA PRO A 30 15.10 12.64 -19.69
C PRO A 30 16.46 13.05 -19.10
N ARG A 31 17.00 12.25 -18.16
CA ARG A 31 18.44 12.30 -17.85
C ARG A 31 19.19 11.63 -18.99
N LEU A 32 19.84 12.44 -19.81
CA LEU A 32 20.85 12.03 -20.77
C LEU A 32 22.10 11.53 -20.05
N THR A 33 22.38 10.24 -20.16
CA THR A 33 23.75 9.71 -20.20
C THR A 33 24.28 9.92 -21.61
N ASN A 34 25.38 10.66 -21.77
CA ASN A 34 26.37 10.41 -22.81
C ASN A 34 27.67 11.17 -22.52
N HIS A 35 28.77 10.41 -22.42
CA HIS A 35 30.14 10.89 -22.62
C HIS A 35 30.30 11.41 -24.08
N PRO A 36 31.25 12.34 -24.34
CA PRO A 36 32.57 11.89 -24.80
C PRO A 36 33.78 12.74 -24.34
N PHE A 37 34.93 12.04 -24.27
CA PHE A 37 36.33 12.42 -24.52
C PHE A 37 36.77 13.91 -24.58
N GLN A 38 37.69 14.25 -23.65
CA GLN A 38 39.10 14.69 -23.84
C GLN A 38 39.42 15.97 -24.64
N VAL A 39 40.13 16.92 -24.00
CA VAL A 39 41.50 17.41 -24.33
C VAL A 39 41.74 18.88 -23.92
N LEU A 40 42.83 19.07 -23.15
CA LEU A 40 43.72 20.23 -22.92
C LEU A 40 43.29 21.47 -22.10
N SER A 41 44.10 21.71 -21.06
CA SER A 41 44.38 22.99 -20.42
C SER A 41 45.08 23.98 -21.39
N PRO A 42 45.08 25.29 -21.09
CA PRO A 42 46.25 25.84 -20.40
C PRO A 42 45.95 26.97 -19.39
N THR A 43 47.03 27.33 -18.73
CA THR A 43 47.31 28.17 -17.56
C THR A 43 47.20 29.70 -17.72
N LEU A 44 47.03 30.37 -16.56
CA LEU A 44 47.69 31.61 -16.08
C LEU A 44 47.18 33.01 -16.51
N ILE A 45 46.71 33.85 -15.55
CA ILE A 45 47.36 35.10 -15.03
C ILE A 45 46.37 36.00 -14.24
N SER A 46 46.72 36.22 -12.96
CA SER A 46 46.76 37.47 -12.15
C SER A 46 45.52 38.35 -11.88
N GLY A 47 45.34 38.71 -10.59
CA GLY A 47 45.21 40.13 -10.22
C GLY A 47 44.33 40.52 -9.02
N ALA A 48 44.97 40.83 -7.88
CA ALA A 48 44.58 41.76 -6.79
C ALA A 48 43.32 41.45 -5.93
N ALA A 49 43.37 41.18 -4.61
CA ALA A 49 43.88 41.92 -3.43
C ALA A 49 42.96 43.03 -2.87
N LEU A 50 42.36 42.80 -1.68
CA LEU A 50 42.25 43.72 -0.52
C LEU A 50 41.45 43.02 0.61
N ARG A 51 42.10 42.45 1.64
CA ARG A 51 42.40 42.97 3.00
C ARG A 51 41.19 43.24 3.94
N LEU A 52 41.18 42.43 5.02
CA LEU A 52 40.50 42.55 6.32
C LEU A 52 40.95 43.80 7.11
N PRO A 53 40.35 44.10 8.28
CA PRO A 53 40.92 43.52 9.50
C PRO A 53 39.91 42.98 10.54
N LEU A 54 40.43 42.01 11.29
CA LEU A 54 39.98 41.45 12.57
C LEU A 54 40.03 42.46 13.72
N VAL A 55 39.18 42.25 14.74
CA VAL A 55 39.51 42.53 16.15
C VAL A 55 38.98 41.37 17.01
N GLU A 56 39.88 40.71 17.72
CA GLU A 56 39.63 39.78 18.83
C GLU A 56 39.48 40.55 20.15
N SER A 57 38.74 40.01 21.12
CA SER A 57 39.23 39.86 22.49
C SER A 57 38.31 38.93 23.29
N SER A 58 38.94 38.29 24.28
CA SER A 58 38.55 37.08 24.99
C SER A 58 38.35 37.33 26.49
N SER A 59 38.11 36.23 27.23
CA SER A 59 38.02 36.05 28.71
C SER A 59 36.60 36.19 29.32
N SER A 60 36.19 35.51 30.40
CA SER A 60 36.36 34.15 31.01
C SER A 60 35.75 34.23 32.44
N ALA A 61 35.38 33.09 33.03
CA ALA A 61 34.84 32.87 34.42
C ALA A 61 33.33 33.16 34.57
N GLY A 62 32.52 32.40 35.31
CA GLY A 62 32.69 31.25 36.21
C GLY A 62 31.46 31.18 37.16
N GLU A 63 30.97 29.96 37.42
CA GLU A 63 30.23 29.51 38.61
C GLU A 63 28.75 29.90 38.94
N LEU A 64 27.94 28.82 39.01
CA LEU A 64 27.06 28.33 40.10
C LEU A 64 25.83 29.12 40.63
N GLN A 65 24.71 28.36 40.61
CA GLN A 65 23.65 28.24 41.63
C GLN A 65 22.60 29.34 41.87
N GLY A 66 21.35 28.99 41.51
CA GLY A 66 20.28 28.80 42.51
C GLY A 66 19.25 29.92 42.74
N ARG A 67 17.99 29.49 42.84
CA ARG A 67 16.82 30.10 43.53
C ARG A 67 16.00 31.19 42.81
N LEU A 68 14.78 30.78 42.42
CA LEU A 68 13.51 31.53 42.66
C LEU A 68 13.35 31.80 44.18
N PRO A 69 12.56 32.79 44.69
CA PRO A 69 11.21 33.15 44.19
C PRO A 69 10.65 34.59 44.47
N PHE A 70 9.39 34.80 44.05
CA PHE A 70 8.34 35.73 44.54
C PHE A 70 8.44 37.28 44.40
N GLY A 71 7.45 37.84 43.69
CA GLY A 71 6.53 38.87 44.24
C GLY A 71 6.62 40.30 43.67
N GLY A 72 5.50 40.80 43.11
CA GLY A 72 5.31 42.25 42.89
C GLY A 72 4.18 42.65 41.92
N PHE A 73 3.06 43.11 42.48
CA PHE A 73 1.79 43.55 41.89
C PHE A 73 1.80 44.97 41.26
N LEU A 74 0.69 45.31 40.55
CA LEU A 74 0.10 46.62 40.13
C LEU A 74 0.00 46.75 38.58
N LEU A 75 -1.09 47.13 37.88
CA LEU A 75 -2.42 47.73 38.18
C LEU A 75 -3.41 47.46 37.02
N PHE A 76 -4.71 47.63 37.30
CA PHE A 76 -5.88 47.50 36.40
C PHE A 76 -5.91 48.49 35.23
N GLY A 77 -6.54 48.08 34.12
CA GLY A 77 -7.06 48.92 33.04
C GLY A 77 -7.94 48.13 32.07
N ASP A 78 -9.22 48.51 31.98
CA ASP A 78 -10.30 47.96 31.15
C ASP A 78 -9.99 47.93 29.64
N ASP A 79 -10.48 46.93 28.91
CA ASP A 79 -11.56 47.14 27.93
C ASP A 79 -11.97 45.86 27.17
N SER A 80 -13.28 45.75 27.02
CA SER A 80 -14.05 44.63 26.48
C SER A 80 -14.48 44.90 25.03
N GLU A 81 -13.96 44.15 24.07
CA GLU A 81 -14.41 44.15 22.65
C GLU A 81 -14.93 42.78 22.17
N LEU A 82 -14.86 41.73 23.00
CA LEU A 82 -15.27 40.38 22.59
C LEU A 82 -16.73 40.03 22.91
N SER A 83 -17.38 40.78 23.79
CA SER A 83 -18.74 40.50 24.29
C SER A 83 -19.85 41.28 23.57
N ARG A 84 -19.50 42.21 22.66
CA ARG A 84 -20.47 42.96 21.82
C ARG A 84 -20.67 42.39 20.41
N LEU A 85 -19.73 41.60 19.90
CA LEU A 85 -19.84 40.96 18.58
C LEU A 85 -20.73 39.71 18.56
N LEU A 86 -21.02 39.12 19.71
CA LEU A 86 -21.84 37.90 19.83
C LEU A 86 -23.34 38.17 20.01
N LEU A 87 -23.77 39.44 20.08
CA LEU A 87 -25.18 39.81 20.30
C LEU A 87 -25.81 40.65 19.19
N GLU A 88 -25.24 40.64 17.97
CA GLU A 88 -25.83 41.28 16.78
C GLU A 88 -26.07 40.31 15.60
N MET A 89 -25.83 39.00 15.77
CA MET A 89 -26.08 38.00 14.73
C MET A 89 -27.47 37.35 14.78
N ALA A 90 -28.39 37.88 15.59
CA ALA A 90 -29.72 37.32 15.79
C ALA A 90 -30.81 38.37 15.57
N GLN A 91 -30.94 38.93 14.36
CA GLN A 91 -32.19 39.54 13.84
C GLN A 91 -32.12 39.95 12.34
N LEU A 92 -32.99 39.32 11.53
CA LEU A 92 -33.61 39.79 10.25
C LEU A 92 -32.84 39.64 8.90
N PRO A 93 -33.52 39.67 7.73
CA PRO A 93 -34.45 38.66 7.19
C PRO A 93 -34.07 38.17 5.76
N LEU A 94 -34.81 37.18 5.25
CA LEU A 94 -34.65 36.53 3.95
C LEU A 94 -34.67 37.50 2.73
N SER A 95 -33.68 37.32 1.82
CA SER A 95 -33.69 37.45 0.33
C SER A 95 -32.51 38.29 -0.19
N PRO A 96 -31.45 37.64 -0.72
CA PRO A 96 -31.23 37.56 -2.18
C PRO A 96 -30.75 36.16 -2.66
N VAL A 97 -30.61 35.20 -1.74
CA VAL A 97 -30.09 33.85 -2.02
C VAL A 97 -31.04 33.01 -2.88
N HIS A 98 -32.35 33.24 -2.75
CA HIS A 98 -33.37 32.55 -3.56
C HIS A 98 -33.36 32.97 -5.03
N ALA A 99 -32.99 34.22 -5.35
CA ALA A 99 -32.86 34.68 -6.74
C ALA A 99 -31.59 34.12 -7.41
N PHE A 100 -30.52 33.92 -6.63
CA PHE A 100 -29.26 33.35 -7.12
C PHE A 100 -29.36 31.84 -7.34
N LEU A 101 -30.10 31.11 -6.49
CA LEU A 101 -30.32 29.67 -6.66
C LEU A 101 -31.16 29.35 -7.91
N ILE A 102 -32.18 30.18 -8.21
CA ILE A 102 -33.03 29.99 -9.40
C ILE A 102 -32.21 30.21 -10.68
N LEU A 103 -31.34 31.22 -10.73
CA LEU A 103 -30.49 31.50 -11.88
C LEU A 103 -29.42 30.41 -12.12
N LEU A 104 -28.90 29.82 -11.03
CA LEU A 104 -27.94 28.71 -11.08
C LEU A 104 -28.60 27.41 -11.59
N THR A 105 -29.84 27.13 -11.19
CA THR A 105 -30.59 25.94 -11.67
C THR A 105 -31.00 26.07 -13.13
N THR A 106 -31.31 27.27 -13.64
CA THR A 106 -31.62 27.49 -15.06
C THR A 106 -30.40 27.42 -15.98
N PHE A 107 -29.20 27.71 -15.47
CA PHE A 107 -27.95 27.55 -16.23
C PHE A 107 -27.45 26.09 -16.24
N PHE A 108 -27.73 25.32 -15.18
CA PHE A 108 -27.38 23.89 -15.12
C PHE A 108 -28.29 22.99 -15.97
N SER A 109 -29.50 23.45 -16.33
CA SER A 109 -30.41 22.72 -17.24
C SER A 109 -30.14 22.96 -18.72
N PHE A 110 -29.13 23.75 -19.11
CA PHE A 110 -28.78 24.02 -20.51
C PHE A 110 -27.49 23.32 -21.00
N THR A 111 -26.82 22.51 -20.17
CA THR A 111 -25.56 21.84 -20.54
C THR A 111 -25.57 20.32 -20.38
N VAL A 112 -26.75 19.68 -20.28
CA VAL A 112 -26.85 18.21 -20.37
C VAL A 112 -27.71 17.82 -21.58
N THR A 113 -26.97 17.55 -22.66
CA THR A 113 -27.20 16.66 -23.83
C THR A 113 -28.34 17.00 -24.81
N PRO A 114 -28.04 16.93 -26.13
CA PRO A 114 -28.22 15.63 -26.79
C PRO A 114 -27.08 15.22 -27.73
N THR A 115 -26.92 13.90 -27.76
CA THR A 115 -26.27 13.05 -28.76
C THR A 115 -26.61 13.40 -30.22
N CYS A 116 -25.61 13.39 -31.10
CA CYS A 116 -25.58 12.66 -32.38
C CYS A 116 -24.39 13.15 -33.22
N CYS A 117 -23.41 12.27 -33.46
CA CYS A 117 -22.67 12.13 -34.71
C CYS A 117 -21.73 10.92 -34.55
N SER A 118 -22.30 9.76 -34.80
CA SER A 118 -21.58 8.62 -35.36
C SER A 118 -21.00 9.03 -36.71
N ASP A 119 -19.69 8.90 -36.90
CA ASP A 119 -19.16 8.28 -38.12
C ASP A 119 -17.84 7.56 -37.78
N PRO A 120 -17.62 6.35 -38.31
CA PRO A 120 -16.49 5.49 -38.00
C PRO A 120 -15.30 5.81 -38.92
N ASN A 121 -14.12 5.32 -38.53
CA ASN A 121 -12.84 5.37 -39.26
C ASN A 121 -11.94 6.56 -38.90
N GLY A 122 -11.09 6.35 -37.90
CA GLY A 122 -9.87 7.11 -37.66
C GLY A 122 -8.73 6.13 -37.45
N GLU A 123 -7.93 5.93 -38.50
CA GLU A 123 -6.81 5.01 -38.60
C GLU A 123 -5.68 5.27 -37.58
N PHE A 124 -4.91 4.20 -37.37
CA PHE A 124 -3.58 4.15 -36.78
C PHE A 124 -2.68 5.32 -37.20
N SER A 125 -1.98 5.93 -36.24
CA SER A 125 -0.86 6.83 -36.50
C SER A 125 0.47 6.16 -36.16
N VAL A 126 1.08 5.50 -37.14
CA VAL A 126 2.54 5.36 -37.25
C VAL A 126 2.92 6.17 -38.48
N THR A 127 3.55 7.33 -38.28
CA THR A 127 4.02 8.15 -39.40
C THR A 127 5.33 7.58 -39.92
N ASP A 128 5.27 6.90 -41.05
CA ASP A 128 6.37 6.88 -42.01
C ASP A 128 5.78 7.13 -43.40
N TYR A 129 6.21 8.23 -44.02
CA TYR A 129 5.79 8.61 -45.36
C TYR A 129 6.58 7.75 -46.35
N GLU A 130 5.92 6.86 -47.09
CA GLU A 130 6.15 6.69 -48.52
C GLU A 130 4.87 6.19 -49.23
N THR A 131 4.49 6.93 -50.24
CA THR A 131 3.36 6.71 -51.15
C THR A 131 3.68 5.50 -52.04
N PHE A 132 2.78 4.53 -52.26
CA PHE A 132 2.46 3.94 -53.58
C PHE A 132 1.39 2.81 -53.50
N ALA A 133 0.37 2.97 -54.36
CA ALA A 133 -0.41 1.95 -55.10
C ALA A 133 -1.31 0.92 -54.36
N PHE A 134 -2.62 1.06 -54.64
CA PHE A 134 -3.71 0.11 -54.42
C PHE A 134 -3.45 -1.30 -55.00
N HIS A 135 -3.68 -2.34 -54.21
CA HIS A 135 -4.32 -3.60 -54.64
C HIS A 135 -5.10 -4.22 -53.47
N GLY A 136 -6.34 -4.64 -53.75
CA GLY A 136 -7.30 -5.09 -52.75
C GLY A 136 -7.15 -6.55 -52.35
N ASP A 137 -6.58 -6.77 -51.16
CA ASP A 137 -6.75 -7.99 -50.37
C ASP A 137 -6.85 -7.57 -48.89
N TYR A 138 -8.07 -7.28 -48.42
CA TYR A 138 -8.30 -7.00 -47.00
C TYR A 138 -8.33 -8.34 -46.25
N SER A 139 -7.16 -8.80 -45.81
CA SER A 139 -7.07 -9.81 -44.75
C SER A 139 -7.43 -9.13 -43.43
N PRO A 140 -8.38 -9.65 -42.61
CA PRO A 140 -8.65 -9.07 -41.31
C PRO A 140 -7.36 -9.03 -40.47
N PRO A 141 -7.15 -7.98 -39.63
CA PRO A 141 -5.98 -7.91 -38.77
C PRO A 141 -5.92 -9.19 -37.94
N ALA A 142 -4.79 -9.89 -38.03
CA ALA A 142 -4.58 -11.12 -37.29
C ALA A 142 -4.81 -10.84 -35.80
N PRO A 143 -5.45 -11.74 -35.05
CA PRO A 143 -5.50 -11.65 -33.60
C PRO A 143 -4.07 -11.47 -33.08
N PRO A 144 -3.85 -10.65 -32.03
CA PRO A 144 -2.52 -10.42 -31.49
C PRO A 144 -1.83 -11.78 -31.26
N PRO A 145 -0.62 -11.99 -31.81
CA PRO A 145 0.04 -13.27 -31.73
C PRO A 145 0.25 -13.66 -30.26
N PRO A 146 0.08 -14.95 -29.92
CA PRO A 146 0.37 -15.41 -28.57
C PRO A 146 1.85 -15.16 -28.25
N LEU A 147 2.14 -14.75 -27.01
CA LEU A 147 3.51 -14.55 -26.56
C LEU A 147 4.20 -15.92 -26.52
N ASN A 148 5.19 -16.11 -27.41
CA ASN A 148 5.91 -17.36 -27.63
C ASN A 148 7.40 -17.30 -27.20
N ALA A 149 7.82 -16.15 -26.68
CA ALA A 149 9.19 -15.92 -26.24
C ALA A 149 9.19 -15.35 -24.83
N THR A 150 10.17 -15.77 -24.03
CA THR A 150 10.45 -15.17 -22.73
C THR A 150 10.90 -13.73 -22.93
N LEU A 151 10.26 -12.80 -22.20
CA LEU A 151 10.56 -11.38 -22.26
C LEU A 151 11.06 -10.91 -20.89
N GLU A 152 12.15 -10.18 -20.89
CA GLU A 152 12.72 -9.54 -19.72
C GLU A 152 12.68 -8.02 -19.91
N PHE A 153 12.06 -7.35 -18.94
CA PHE A 153 11.86 -5.91 -18.91
C PHE A 153 12.64 -5.30 -17.76
N TYR A 154 13.04 -4.04 -17.95
CA TYR A 154 13.77 -3.26 -16.93
C TYR A 154 12.93 -2.07 -16.41
N ASP A 155 11.81 -1.79 -17.07
CA ASP A 155 10.88 -0.72 -16.77
C ASP A 155 9.45 -1.28 -16.71
N ASP A 156 8.53 -0.47 -16.19
CA ASP A 156 7.12 -0.85 -16.07
C ASP A 156 6.49 -1.20 -17.42
N VAL A 157 5.65 -2.24 -17.40
CA VAL A 157 5.00 -2.80 -18.58
C VAL A 157 3.49 -2.62 -18.47
N TYR A 158 2.91 -2.02 -19.52
CA TYR A 158 1.47 -1.82 -19.64
C TYR A 158 0.99 -2.50 -20.92
N VAL A 159 0.21 -3.57 -20.77
CA VAL A 159 -0.39 -4.33 -21.85
C VAL A 159 -1.87 -4.01 -21.88
N GLU A 160 -2.30 -3.22 -22.86
CA GLU A 160 -3.71 -2.88 -23.06
C GLU A 160 -4.21 -3.42 -24.39
N GLY A 161 -5.44 -3.93 -24.44
CA GLY A 161 -5.97 -4.48 -25.68
C GLY A 161 -7.44 -4.88 -25.66
N LEU A 162 -8.06 -4.80 -26.83
CA LEU A 162 -9.40 -5.33 -27.07
C LEU A 162 -9.27 -6.78 -27.55
N GLY A 163 -9.33 -7.74 -26.63
CA GLY A 163 -9.18 -9.16 -26.96
C GLY A 163 -8.59 -10.00 -25.84
N ASN A 164 -8.07 -11.16 -26.22
CA ASN A 164 -7.48 -12.12 -25.29
C ASN A 164 -5.96 -11.94 -25.23
N LEU A 165 -5.37 -12.18 -24.06
CA LEU A 165 -3.92 -12.31 -23.89
C LEU A 165 -3.59 -13.74 -23.49
N ILE A 166 -2.84 -14.43 -24.36
CA ILE A 166 -2.44 -15.81 -24.15
C ILE A 166 -0.92 -15.85 -24.03
N ILE A 167 -0.44 -16.18 -22.83
CA ILE A 167 0.96 -16.50 -22.56
C ILE A 167 1.09 -18.02 -22.72
N LEU A 168 1.88 -18.45 -23.70
CA LEU A 168 2.02 -19.88 -24.00
C LEU A 168 2.69 -20.64 -22.85
N PRO A 169 2.49 -21.98 -22.78
CA PRO A 169 3.17 -22.81 -21.80
C PRO A 169 4.69 -22.61 -21.80
N GLY A 170 5.29 -22.52 -20.61
CA GLY A 170 6.73 -22.31 -20.42
C GLY A 170 7.26 -20.91 -20.73
N VAL A 171 6.40 -19.96 -21.12
CA VAL A 171 6.81 -18.57 -21.40
C VAL A 171 6.87 -17.78 -20.10
N THR A 172 7.95 -17.02 -19.93
CA THR A 172 8.16 -16.17 -18.76
C THR A 172 8.12 -14.68 -19.15
N LEU A 173 7.32 -13.89 -18.44
CA LEU A 173 7.36 -12.43 -18.47
C LEU A 173 8.02 -11.96 -17.19
N SER A 174 9.23 -11.40 -17.28
CA SER A 174 10.02 -11.03 -16.11
C SER A 174 10.33 -9.54 -16.10
N CYS A 175 10.11 -8.89 -14.97
CA CYS A 175 10.66 -7.59 -14.63
C CYS A 175 11.26 -7.68 -13.22
N PRO A 176 12.51 -8.12 -13.06
CA PRO A 176 13.11 -8.42 -11.76
C PRO A 176 13.54 -7.15 -10.99
N VAL A 177 13.06 -5.98 -11.39
CA VAL A 177 13.32 -4.70 -10.72
C VAL A 177 12.35 -4.54 -9.55
N LYS A 178 12.87 -4.17 -8.38
CA LYS A 178 12.08 -3.94 -7.17
C LYS A 178 11.02 -2.87 -7.43
N GLY A 179 9.76 -3.21 -7.15
CA GLY A 179 8.63 -2.32 -7.38
C GLY A 179 8.19 -2.20 -8.84
N CYS A 180 8.81 -2.92 -9.79
CA CYS A 180 8.40 -2.90 -11.19
C CYS A 180 6.96 -3.37 -11.37
N TYR A 181 6.25 -2.70 -12.25
CA TYR A 181 4.82 -2.85 -12.43
C TYR A 181 4.49 -3.52 -13.77
N ILE A 182 3.79 -4.67 -13.74
CA ILE A 182 3.20 -5.29 -14.93
C ILE A 182 1.67 -5.17 -14.82
N LEU A 183 1.09 -4.33 -15.67
CA LEU A 183 -0.35 -4.20 -15.83
C LEU A 183 -0.81 -4.87 -17.11
N VAL A 184 -1.79 -5.76 -16.98
CA VAL A 184 -2.54 -6.31 -18.10
C VAL A 184 -3.97 -5.79 -17.99
N ASN A 185 -4.42 -5.04 -18.97
CA ASN A 185 -5.76 -4.47 -19.04
C ASN A 185 -6.42 -4.87 -20.37
N ILE A 186 -7.17 -5.96 -20.35
CA ILE A 186 -7.78 -6.54 -21.55
C ILE A 186 -9.28 -6.73 -21.39
N SER A 187 -10.03 -6.57 -22.48
CA SER A 187 -11.48 -6.80 -22.46
C SER A 187 -11.89 -8.28 -22.54
N GLY A 188 -11.01 -9.14 -23.05
CA GLY A 188 -11.26 -10.57 -23.23
C GLY A 188 -10.69 -11.42 -22.10
N ASN A 189 -10.19 -12.60 -22.46
CA ASN A 189 -9.67 -13.58 -21.51
C ASN A 189 -8.16 -13.48 -21.37
N PHE A 190 -7.67 -13.52 -20.14
CA PHE A 190 -6.26 -13.68 -19.80
C PHE A 190 -6.00 -15.16 -19.53
N SER A 191 -4.98 -15.73 -20.16
CA SER A 191 -4.55 -17.10 -19.87
C SER A 191 -3.04 -17.21 -19.74
N LEU A 192 -2.57 -17.65 -18.58
CA LEU A 192 -1.20 -18.05 -18.32
C LEU A 192 -1.09 -19.58 -18.50
N GLY A 193 -0.38 -20.00 -19.55
CA GLY A 193 -0.22 -21.41 -19.89
C GLY A 193 0.54 -22.23 -18.82
N GLN A 194 0.53 -23.54 -18.99
CA GLN A 194 1.19 -24.48 -18.07
C GLN A 194 2.68 -24.14 -17.90
N ASN A 195 3.18 -24.11 -16.66
CA ASN A 195 4.55 -23.70 -16.33
C ASN A 195 4.96 -22.31 -16.87
N GLY A 196 4.00 -21.47 -17.27
CA GLY A 196 4.25 -20.07 -17.60
C GLY A 196 4.49 -19.27 -16.33
N ALA A 197 5.31 -18.23 -16.42
CA ALA A 197 5.67 -17.43 -15.25
C ALA A 197 5.53 -15.92 -15.50
N ILE A 198 5.11 -15.19 -14.48
CA ILE A 198 5.13 -13.72 -14.44
C ILE A 198 5.89 -13.32 -13.18
N ILE A 199 6.99 -12.61 -13.35
CA ILE A 199 7.86 -12.18 -12.26
C ILE A 199 7.93 -10.66 -12.28
N ALA A 200 7.49 -10.00 -11.22
CA ALA A 200 7.51 -8.53 -11.12
C ALA A 200 7.43 -8.07 -9.66
N GLY A 201 7.57 -6.77 -9.41
CA GLY A 201 7.23 -6.20 -8.09
C GLY A 201 5.72 -6.09 -7.87
N THR A 202 4.98 -5.76 -8.92
CA THR A 202 3.52 -5.75 -8.93
C THR A 202 2.99 -6.40 -10.19
N VAL A 203 1.99 -7.26 -10.04
CA VAL A 203 1.22 -7.83 -11.14
C VAL A 203 -0.23 -7.44 -10.95
N HIS A 204 -0.79 -6.70 -11.91
CA HIS A 204 -2.19 -6.31 -11.92
C HIS A 204 -2.83 -6.78 -13.21
N ILE A 205 -3.84 -7.64 -13.11
CA ILE A 205 -4.53 -8.24 -14.25
C ILE A 205 -6.00 -7.84 -14.19
N VAL A 206 -6.46 -7.13 -15.21
CA VAL A 206 -7.85 -6.77 -15.45
C VAL A 206 -8.29 -7.51 -16.72
N ALA A 207 -9.27 -8.40 -16.59
CA ALA A 207 -9.76 -9.23 -17.69
C ALA A 207 -11.25 -9.58 -17.52
N ASN A 208 -11.87 -10.13 -18.56
CA ASN A 208 -13.19 -10.76 -18.41
C ASN A 208 -13.07 -12.09 -17.64
N ASN A 209 -12.18 -12.98 -18.07
CA ASN A 209 -11.83 -14.21 -17.35
C ASN A 209 -10.32 -14.31 -17.22
N ALA A 210 -9.82 -14.86 -16.11
CA ALA A 210 -8.40 -15.11 -15.89
C ALA A 210 -8.14 -16.58 -15.55
N SER A 211 -7.33 -17.26 -16.36
CA SER A 211 -6.90 -18.63 -16.09
C SER A 211 -5.40 -18.73 -15.85
N PHE A 212 -5.04 -19.40 -14.76
CA PHE A 212 -3.66 -19.71 -14.39
C PHE A 212 -3.51 -21.24 -14.47
N GLY A 213 -2.85 -21.71 -15.51
CA GLY A 213 -2.70 -23.14 -15.79
C GLY A 213 -1.88 -23.89 -14.74
N ASP A 214 -1.88 -25.21 -14.84
CA ASP A 214 -1.13 -26.09 -13.93
C ASP A 214 0.37 -25.73 -13.90
N GLY A 215 0.96 -25.69 -12.70
CA GLY A 215 2.35 -25.27 -12.50
C GLY A 215 2.68 -23.83 -12.92
N SER A 216 1.71 -23.02 -13.33
CA SER A 216 1.96 -21.61 -13.63
C SER A 216 2.32 -20.81 -12.38
N LEU A 217 3.09 -19.74 -12.54
CA LEU A 217 3.67 -19.00 -11.43
C LEU A 217 3.52 -17.49 -11.62
N VAL A 218 2.81 -16.82 -10.73
CA VAL A 218 2.88 -15.37 -10.57
C VAL A 218 3.70 -15.09 -9.32
N ASN A 219 4.93 -14.63 -9.49
CA ASN A 219 5.89 -14.46 -8.41
C ASN A 219 6.28 -12.99 -8.24
N VAL A 220 5.85 -12.41 -7.12
CA VAL A 220 6.25 -11.08 -6.65
C VAL A 220 7.00 -11.15 -5.32
N THR A 221 7.58 -12.32 -5.00
CA THR A 221 8.33 -12.57 -3.77
C THR A 221 9.59 -11.73 -3.71
N ALA A 222 9.84 -11.04 -2.59
CA ALA A 222 11.04 -10.23 -2.35
C ALA A 222 11.29 -9.10 -3.39
N LEU A 223 10.26 -8.71 -4.16
CA LEU A 223 10.33 -7.70 -5.21
C LEU A 223 9.51 -6.44 -4.86
N ALA A 224 9.21 -6.22 -3.58
CA ALA A 224 8.52 -5.02 -3.13
C ALA A 224 9.22 -3.72 -3.57
N GLY A 225 8.41 -2.72 -3.91
CA GLY A 225 8.83 -1.32 -3.92
C GLY A 225 8.83 -0.74 -2.50
N ASP A 226 8.86 0.58 -2.39
CA ASP A 226 8.80 1.23 -1.08
C ASP A 226 7.41 1.03 -0.42
N PRO A 227 7.35 0.66 0.87
CA PRO A 227 6.09 0.61 1.60
C PRO A 227 5.53 2.04 1.77
N PRO A 228 4.25 2.20 2.16
CA PRO A 228 3.65 3.52 2.33
C PRO A 228 4.46 4.39 3.32
N ALA A 229 4.70 5.65 2.97
CA ALA A 229 5.67 6.53 3.64
C ALA A 229 5.37 6.83 5.13
N GLN A 230 4.14 6.58 5.60
CA GLN A 230 3.72 6.82 6.99
C GLN A 230 3.74 5.55 7.85
N THR A 231 4.44 4.49 7.41
CA THR A 231 4.46 3.20 8.11
C THR A 231 5.75 2.99 8.88
N SER A 232 5.64 2.31 10.01
CA SER A 232 6.76 1.79 10.82
C SER A 232 7.02 0.30 10.52
N GLY A 233 6.68 -0.15 9.32
CA GLY A 233 6.85 -1.55 8.90
C GLY A 233 8.31 -1.97 8.73
N THR A 234 9.19 -1.05 8.34
CA THR A 234 10.63 -1.32 8.29
C THR A 234 11.25 -0.94 9.64
N PRO A 235 11.86 -1.87 10.39
CA PRO A 235 12.44 -1.56 11.69
C PRO A 235 13.71 -0.69 11.55
N SER A 236 13.83 0.34 12.40
CA SER A 236 14.88 1.36 12.32
C SER A 236 16.16 1.05 13.12
N GLY A 237 16.30 -0.16 13.66
CA GLY A 237 17.41 -0.59 14.51
C GLY A 237 18.40 -1.54 13.82
N THR A 238 19.46 -1.90 14.56
CA THR A 238 20.47 -2.89 14.12
C THR A 238 20.30 -4.25 14.82
N GLU A 239 19.08 -4.59 15.19
CA GLU A 239 18.75 -5.79 15.96
C GLU A 239 18.41 -6.98 15.04
N GLY A 240 18.44 -6.79 13.71
CA GLY A 240 18.02 -7.83 12.76
C GLY A 240 16.53 -8.17 12.87
N ALA A 241 15.70 -7.21 13.28
CA ALA A 241 14.27 -7.39 13.45
C ALA A 241 13.56 -7.64 12.10
N GLY A 242 12.44 -8.38 12.09
CA GLY A 242 11.67 -8.66 10.88
C GLY A 242 10.83 -7.46 10.43
N GLY A 243 10.54 -7.38 9.13
CA GLY A 243 9.61 -6.39 8.58
C GLY A 243 8.16 -6.72 8.97
N GLY A 244 7.30 -5.70 9.07
CA GLY A 244 5.86 -5.85 9.36
C GLY A 244 4.99 -5.46 8.18
N HIS A 245 3.92 -6.20 7.92
CA HIS A 245 2.83 -5.89 6.98
C HIS A 245 1.76 -6.95 7.21
N GLY A 246 0.49 -6.60 7.44
CA GLY A 246 -0.51 -7.59 7.85
C GLY A 246 -0.36 -7.98 9.33
N GLY A 247 0.68 -8.76 9.63
CA GLY A 247 1.20 -9.03 10.97
C GLY A 247 2.45 -8.22 11.30
N ARG A 248 2.76 -8.10 12.60
CA ARG A 248 4.03 -7.53 13.06
C ARG A 248 5.22 -8.46 12.77
N GLY A 249 6.36 -7.86 12.47
CA GLY A 249 7.63 -8.59 12.38
C GLY A 249 8.14 -8.97 13.77
N ALA A 250 8.86 -10.09 13.87
CA ALA A 250 9.49 -10.50 15.12
C ALA A 250 10.69 -9.61 15.47
N ASN A 251 11.06 -9.58 16.74
CA ASN A 251 12.33 -9.03 17.19
C ASN A 251 12.89 -9.93 18.31
N CYS A 252 14.18 -10.24 18.23
CA CYS A 252 14.82 -11.10 19.21
C CYS A 252 15.38 -10.24 20.33
N LEU A 253 14.74 -10.31 21.50
CA LEU A 253 15.17 -9.61 22.70
C LEU A 253 16.62 -9.94 23.04
N THR A 254 17.44 -8.90 23.14
CA THR A 254 18.80 -8.98 23.70
C THR A 254 18.86 -8.49 25.15
N ASP A 255 17.83 -7.74 25.57
CA ASP A 255 17.71 -7.17 26.92
C ASP A 255 16.62 -7.87 27.71
N ASN A 256 17.01 -8.50 28.82
CA ASN A 256 16.11 -9.23 29.73
C ASN A 256 15.20 -8.30 30.55
N GLN A 257 15.37 -6.98 30.48
CA GLN A 257 14.51 -6.02 31.18
C GLN A 257 13.20 -5.74 30.44
N ARG A 258 13.13 -6.02 29.13
CA ARG A 258 11.94 -5.82 28.31
C ARG A 258 11.14 -7.12 28.17
N MET A 259 9.83 -6.99 28.18
CA MET A 259 8.94 -8.15 28.00
C MET A 259 8.78 -8.46 26.50
N PRO A 260 8.64 -9.75 26.11
CA PRO A 260 8.42 -10.13 24.71
C PRO A 260 7.21 -9.48 24.06
N ASP A 261 6.13 -9.26 24.84
CA ASP A 261 4.87 -8.66 24.37
C ASP A 261 5.03 -7.18 23.95
N ASP A 262 6.06 -6.48 24.45
CA ASP A 262 6.29 -5.05 24.17
C ASP A 262 7.37 -4.79 23.11
N VAL A 263 7.96 -5.84 22.54
CA VAL A 263 9.05 -5.71 21.58
C VAL A 263 8.74 -6.47 20.30
N TRP A 264 8.52 -5.70 19.24
CA TRP A 264 8.32 -6.20 17.88
C TRP A 264 9.32 -5.54 16.94
N GLY A 265 9.40 -6.08 15.72
CA GLY A 265 10.16 -5.50 14.63
C GLY A 265 9.35 -4.41 13.93
N GLY A 266 9.01 -4.66 12.67
CA GLY A 266 8.11 -3.81 11.92
C GLY A 266 6.67 -3.86 12.41
N ASP A 267 5.99 -2.71 12.42
CA ASP A 267 4.57 -2.65 12.74
C ASP A 267 3.68 -3.11 11.58
N ALA A 268 2.46 -3.55 11.89
CA ALA A 268 1.46 -3.89 10.89
C ALA A 268 0.79 -2.61 10.34
N TYR A 269 0.54 -2.56 9.03
CA TYR A 269 -0.13 -1.43 8.39
C TYR A 269 -1.17 -1.87 7.36
N SER A 270 -1.85 -0.89 6.74
CA SER A 270 -2.90 -1.09 5.74
C SER A 270 -4.08 -1.92 6.23
N TRP A 271 -4.48 -1.70 7.49
CA TRP A 271 -5.69 -2.29 8.06
C TRP A 271 -6.98 -1.72 7.46
N THR A 272 -6.98 -0.44 7.11
CA THR A 272 -8.14 0.27 6.53
C THR A 272 -8.54 -0.27 5.16
N SER A 273 -7.60 -0.87 4.42
CA SER A 273 -7.80 -1.51 3.12
C SER A 273 -7.71 -3.04 3.22
N LEU A 274 -8.14 -3.63 4.34
CA LEU A 274 -8.10 -5.09 4.53
C LEU A 274 -9.00 -5.84 3.54
N ASP A 275 -10.08 -5.20 3.10
CA ASP A 275 -11.01 -5.69 2.07
C ASP A 275 -10.41 -5.64 0.67
N GLU A 276 -9.63 -4.62 0.34
CA GLU A 276 -8.93 -4.47 -0.95
C GLU A 276 -7.42 -4.14 -0.73
N PRO A 277 -6.61 -5.11 -0.27
CA PRO A 277 -5.21 -4.88 0.09
C PRO A 277 -4.37 -4.60 -1.16
N TYR A 278 -3.59 -3.52 -1.13
CA TYR A 278 -2.78 -3.10 -2.28
C TYR A 278 -1.44 -2.45 -1.87
N SER A 279 -0.91 -2.82 -0.71
CA SER A 279 0.36 -2.29 -0.20
C SER A 279 1.51 -3.26 -0.42
N TYR A 280 2.69 -2.74 -0.70
CA TYR A 280 3.91 -3.53 -0.67
C TYR A 280 4.21 -3.99 0.76
N GLY A 281 4.87 -5.13 0.90
CA GLY A 281 5.53 -5.54 2.14
C GLY A 281 6.74 -4.66 2.44
N SER A 282 7.15 -4.63 3.70
CA SER A 282 8.30 -3.89 4.18
C SER A 282 9.55 -4.78 4.27
N LYS A 283 10.72 -4.13 4.29
CA LYS A 283 11.99 -4.82 4.42
C LYS A 283 12.25 -5.19 5.88
N GLY A 284 13.01 -6.26 6.09
CA GLY A 284 13.58 -6.58 7.39
C GLY A 284 14.70 -5.60 7.78
N GLY A 285 15.01 -5.59 9.07
CA GLY A 285 16.14 -4.86 9.64
C GLY A 285 17.47 -5.56 9.38
N THR A 286 18.55 -4.84 9.61
CA THR A 286 19.93 -5.36 9.49
C THR A 286 20.54 -5.53 10.89
N THR A 287 21.61 -6.32 11.03
CA THR A 287 22.43 -6.34 12.25
C THR A 287 23.65 -5.41 12.17
N ASN A 288 23.93 -4.81 11.01
CA ASN A 288 25.07 -3.91 10.79
C ASN A 288 24.61 -2.58 10.17
N ARG A 289 25.17 -1.44 10.59
CA ARG A 289 24.84 -0.11 10.04
C ARG A 289 25.39 0.12 8.63
N GLU A 290 26.46 -0.59 8.28
CA GLU A 290 27.19 -0.37 7.02
C GLU A 290 26.61 -1.18 5.86
N GLU A 291 25.91 -2.28 6.14
CA GLU A 291 25.34 -3.18 5.14
C GLU A 291 23.87 -3.50 5.43
N HIS A 292 23.06 -3.58 4.37
CA HIS A 292 21.64 -3.92 4.48
C HIS A 292 21.44 -5.42 4.19
N TYR A 293 21.35 -6.22 5.25
CA TYR A 293 21.09 -7.66 5.16
C TYR A 293 19.61 -8.04 5.28
N GLY A 294 18.74 -7.07 5.55
CA GLY A 294 17.31 -7.33 5.71
C GLY A 294 16.70 -7.89 4.44
N GLY A 295 15.85 -8.91 4.60
CA GLY A 295 15.07 -9.47 3.50
C GLY A 295 14.13 -8.42 2.92
N GLU A 296 13.95 -8.44 1.60
CA GLU A 296 13.06 -7.53 0.89
C GLU A 296 11.58 -7.89 1.13
N GLY A 297 10.68 -6.90 1.08
CA GLY A 297 9.25 -7.15 1.26
C GLY A 297 8.61 -7.90 0.08
N GLY A 298 7.44 -8.49 0.31
CA GLY A 298 6.61 -9.07 -0.73
C GLY A 298 5.91 -8.03 -1.62
N GLY A 299 5.77 -8.34 -2.90
CA GLY A 299 5.13 -7.48 -3.90
C GLY A 299 3.61 -7.42 -3.81
N ARG A 300 2.96 -7.03 -4.91
CA ARG A 300 1.50 -6.91 -5.00
C ARG A 300 0.94 -7.76 -6.14
N ILE A 301 -0.10 -8.54 -5.87
CA ILE A 301 -0.87 -9.25 -6.89
C ILE A 301 -2.31 -8.75 -6.82
N ARG A 302 -2.83 -8.24 -7.93
CA ARG A 302 -4.22 -7.81 -8.06
C ARG A 302 -4.84 -8.44 -9.29
N ILE A 303 -5.94 -9.17 -9.11
CA ILE A 303 -6.68 -9.80 -10.20
C ILE A 303 -8.12 -9.30 -10.13
N ASP A 304 -8.53 -8.53 -11.13
CA ASP A 304 -9.90 -8.06 -11.33
C ASP A 304 -10.47 -8.77 -12.57
N ALA A 305 -11.18 -9.87 -12.35
CA ALA A 305 -11.91 -10.59 -13.40
C ALA A 305 -13.40 -10.25 -13.32
N ALA A 306 -14.03 -9.91 -14.45
CA ALA A 306 -15.48 -9.65 -14.46
C ALA A 306 -16.31 -10.94 -14.28
N GLY A 307 -15.84 -12.05 -14.84
CA GLY A 307 -16.45 -13.37 -14.81
C GLY A 307 -15.70 -14.32 -13.86
N GLU A 308 -14.80 -15.12 -14.41
CA GLU A 308 -14.24 -16.28 -13.71
C GLU A 308 -12.73 -16.20 -13.53
N VAL A 309 -12.25 -16.69 -12.39
CA VAL A 309 -10.83 -16.90 -12.11
C VAL A 309 -10.57 -18.37 -11.83
N GLU A 310 -9.70 -18.99 -12.62
CA GLU A 310 -9.24 -20.36 -12.41
C GLU A 310 -7.78 -20.34 -11.94
N VAL A 311 -7.53 -20.80 -10.70
CA VAL A 311 -6.19 -20.83 -10.10
C VAL A 311 -5.71 -22.27 -9.95
N LEU A 312 -5.00 -22.79 -10.95
CA LEU A 312 -4.30 -24.09 -10.87
C LEU A 312 -2.80 -23.93 -10.58
N GLY A 313 -2.28 -22.70 -10.73
CA GLY A 313 -0.90 -22.34 -10.43
C GLY A 313 -0.68 -21.78 -9.02
N SER A 314 0.45 -21.09 -8.85
CA SER A 314 0.85 -20.42 -7.61
C SER A 314 0.91 -18.90 -7.75
N LEU A 315 0.26 -18.18 -6.83
CA LEU A 315 0.32 -16.73 -6.70
C LEU A 315 1.12 -16.39 -5.43
N LEU A 316 2.36 -15.92 -5.59
CA LEU A 316 3.32 -15.76 -4.50
C LEU A 316 3.70 -14.29 -4.30
N ALA A 317 3.34 -13.71 -3.16
CA ALA A 317 3.73 -12.39 -2.68
C ALA A 317 4.47 -12.49 -1.34
N ASN A 318 5.41 -13.44 -1.24
CA ASN A 318 6.13 -13.71 0.01
C ASN A 318 7.21 -12.65 0.29
N GLY A 319 7.57 -12.49 1.56
CA GLY A 319 8.76 -11.76 1.97
C GLY A 319 10.04 -12.52 1.64
N GLY A 320 11.12 -11.80 1.39
CA GLY A 320 12.46 -12.36 1.19
C GLY A 320 13.14 -12.72 2.50
N ASP A 321 14.03 -13.70 2.47
CA ASP A 321 14.79 -14.14 3.65
C ASP A 321 15.97 -13.19 3.95
N GLY A 322 16.16 -12.85 5.22
CA GLY A 322 17.28 -12.01 5.71
C GLY A 322 18.49 -12.79 6.25
N GLY A 323 18.39 -14.12 6.37
CA GLY A 323 19.47 -14.97 6.88
C GLY A 323 19.86 -14.70 8.34
N LEU A 324 21.13 -14.90 8.70
CA LEU A 324 21.62 -14.75 10.09
C LEU A 324 21.94 -13.30 10.49
N LYS A 325 22.09 -12.40 9.51
CA LYS A 325 22.55 -11.01 9.70
C LYS A 325 21.48 -9.97 9.40
N GLY A 326 20.28 -10.40 9.06
CA GLY A 326 19.15 -9.52 8.78
C GLY A 326 17.84 -10.21 9.13
N GLY A 327 16.82 -9.41 9.42
CA GLY A 327 15.46 -9.90 9.60
C GLY A 327 14.82 -10.25 8.27
N GLY A 328 13.83 -11.14 8.29
CA GLY A 328 13.04 -11.45 7.11
C GLY A 328 12.15 -10.28 6.70
N GLY A 329 11.93 -10.13 5.39
CA GLY A 329 10.96 -9.19 4.85
C GLY A 329 9.54 -9.64 5.13
N SER A 330 8.60 -8.70 5.21
CA SER A 330 7.19 -9.06 5.42
C SER A 330 6.55 -9.58 4.14
N GLY A 331 5.44 -10.31 4.26
CA GLY A 331 4.59 -10.66 3.13
C GLY A 331 4.01 -9.41 2.45
N GLY A 332 3.53 -9.58 1.21
CA GLY A 332 2.94 -8.53 0.38
C GLY A 332 1.41 -8.50 0.44
N SER A 333 0.78 -7.96 -0.61
CA SER A 333 -0.68 -7.93 -0.75
C SER A 333 -1.16 -8.77 -1.93
N ILE A 334 -2.19 -9.58 -1.73
CA ILE A 334 -2.90 -10.28 -2.79
C ILE A 334 -4.39 -9.93 -2.72
N PHE A 335 -4.95 -9.43 -3.82
CA PHE A 335 -6.38 -9.16 -3.96
C PHE A 335 -6.94 -9.84 -5.21
N ILE A 336 -8.00 -10.62 -5.04
CA ILE A 336 -8.70 -11.31 -6.14
C ILE A 336 -10.17 -10.92 -6.11
N LYS A 337 -10.68 -10.42 -7.22
CA LYS A 337 -12.08 -10.08 -7.43
C LYS A 337 -12.60 -10.82 -8.66
N ALA A 338 -13.70 -11.56 -8.49
CA ALA A 338 -14.36 -12.29 -9.57
C ALA A 338 -15.82 -12.59 -9.25
N HIS A 339 -16.59 -13.05 -10.24
CA HIS A 339 -17.89 -13.65 -9.97
C HIS A 339 -17.77 -15.10 -9.51
N ARG A 340 -16.89 -15.89 -10.15
CA ARG A 340 -16.65 -17.30 -9.81
C ARG A 340 -15.16 -17.60 -9.68
N MET A 341 -14.79 -18.45 -8.71
CA MET A 341 -13.42 -18.95 -8.54
C MET A 341 -13.41 -20.48 -8.44
N THR A 342 -12.49 -21.10 -9.17
CA THR A 342 -12.22 -22.55 -9.19
C THR A 342 -10.72 -22.80 -9.17
N GLY A 343 -10.33 -24.03 -8.81
CA GLY A 343 -8.95 -24.48 -8.87
C GLY A 343 -8.43 -25.01 -7.53
N ILE A 344 -7.21 -25.52 -7.58
CA ILE A 344 -6.52 -26.21 -6.46
C ILE A 344 -5.13 -25.62 -6.21
N GLY A 345 -4.91 -24.40 -6.67
CA GLY A 345 -3.63 -23.72 -6.62
C GLY A 345 -3.23 -23.27 -5.22
N VAL A 346 -2.17 -22.47 -5.17
CA VAL A 346 -1.63 -21.92 -3.93
C VAL A 346 -1.57 -20.40 -4.00
N ILE A 347 -2.05 -19.73 -2.95
CA ILE A 347 -1.99 -18.29 -2.79
C ILE A 347 -1.22 -17.98 -1.50
N SER A 348 -0.07 -17.31 -1.60
CA SER A 348 0.83 -17.14 -0.47
C SER A 348 1.32 -15.70 -0.36
N ALA A 349 1.16 -15.10 0.82
CA ALA A 349 1.73 -13.82 1.22
C ALA A 349 2.45 -13.98 2.57
N ALA A 350 3.24 -15.04 2.73
CA ALA A 350 3.95 -15.36 3.95
C ALA A 350 5.15 -14.41 4.19
N GLY A 351 5.50 -14.22 5.46
CA GLY A 351 6.73 -13.52 5.86
C GLY A 351 7.99 -14.33 5.56
N GLY A 352 9.09 -13.65 5.26
CA GLY A 352 10.41 -14.24 5.06
C GLY A 352 11.08 -14.63 6.39
N SER A 353 11.95 -15.63 6.34
CA SER A 353 12.75 -16.06 7.48
C SER A 353 14.00 -15.20 7.65
N GLY A 354 14.50 -15.05 8.87
CA GLY A 354 15.69 -14.26 9.12
C GLY A 354 16.19 -14.39 10.55
N PHE A 355 17.04 -13.47 10.98
CA PHE A 355 17.48 -13.38 12.36
C PHE A 355 16.24 -13.28 13.27
N ALA A 356 15.36 -12.33 12.94
CA ALA A 356 13.95 -12.38 13.29
C ALA A 356 13.09 -12.49 12.02
N GLY A 357 11.99 -13.24 12.10
CA GLY A 357 11.08 -13.48 10.99
C GLY A 357 10.19 -12.28 10.66
N GLY A 358 9.91 -12.07 9.37
CA GLY A 358 8.98 -11.04 8.91
C GLY A 358 7.52 -11.39 9.20
N GLY A 359 6.66 -10.40 9.35
CA GLY A 359 5.21 -10.59 9.49
C GLY A 359 4.56 -11.09 8.20
N GLY A 360 3.51 -11.89 8.33
CA GLY A 360 2.72 -12.36 7.20
C GLY A 360 1.81 -11.26 6.63
N GLY A 361 1.67 -11.20 5.31
CA GLY A 361 1.00 -10.13 4.57
C GLY A 361 -0.53 -10.16 4.59
N ARG A 362 -1.16 -9.57 3.56
CA ARG A 362 -2.62 -9.51 3.45
C ARG A 362 -3.11 -10.20 2.19
N VAL A 363 -4.05 -11.11 2.33
CA VAL A 363 -4.76 -11.76 1.22
C VAL A 363 -6.24 -11.44 1.37
N SER A 364 -6.87 -10.94 0.32
CA SER A 364 -8.32 -10.76 0.28
C SER A 364 -8.91 -11.33 -1.01
N VAL A 365 -10.04 -12.01 -0.86
CA VAL A 365 -10.80 -12.61 -1.95
C VAL A 365 -12.21 -12.06 -1.90
N ASN A 366 -12.63 -11.43 -2.99
CA ASN A 366 -13.97 -10.92 -3.21
C ASN A 366 -14.60 -11.67 -4.39
N VAL A 367 -15.07 -12.88 -4.11
CA VAL A 367 -15.66 -13.77 -5.12
C VAL A 367 -17.01 -14.28 -4.66
N PHE A 368 -18.03 -14.06 -5.49
CA PHE A 368 -19.42 -14.42 -5.16
C PHE A 368 -19.66 -15.92 -5.10
N SER A 369 -19.10 -16.68 -6.04
CA SER A 369 -19.31 -18.13 -6.18
C SER A 369 -17.99 -18.89 -6.06
N ARG A 370 -17.78 -19.55 -4.91
CA ARG A 370 -16.54 -20.28 -4.58
C ARG A 370 -16.73 -21.79 -4.81
N HIS A 371 -15.89 -22.37 -5.66
CA HIS A 371 -15.83 -23.82 -5.95
C HIS A 371 -14.37 -24.29 -6.05
N ASP A 372 -13.49 -23.66 -5.28
CA ASP A 372 -12.06 -23.92 -5.23
C ASP A 372 -11.66 -24.67 -3.96
N ASP A 373 -10.57 -25.43 -4.06
CA ASP A 373 -9.85 -26.03 -2.92
C ASP A 373 -8.45 -25.38 -2.81
N THR A 374 -8.38 -24.07 -3.05
CA THR A 374 -7.11 -23.31 -3.04
C THR A 374 -6.55 -23.19 -1.63
N VAL A 375 -5.24 -23.36 -1.49
CA VAL A 375 -4.56 -23.23 -0.19
C VAL A 375 -4.03 -21.80 -0.02
N TYR A 376 -4.35 -21.19 1.12
CA TYR A 376 -3.94 -19.83 1.48
C TYR A 376 -2.87 -19.84 2.56
N PHE A 377 -1.78 -19.12 2.34
CA PHE A 377 -0.72 -18.91 3.33
C PHE A 377 -0.54 -17.43 3.60
N ALA A 378 -0.68 -17.03 4.86
CA ALA A 378 -0.39 -15.68 5.32
C ALA A 378 0.36 -15.69 6.65
N HIS A 379 1.06 -16.77 7.00
CA HIS A 379 1.81 -16.86 8.25
C HIS A 379 3.05 -15.95 8.27
N GLY A 380 3.58 -15.68 9.46
CA GLY A 380 4.87 -15.02 9.61
C GLY A 380 6.04 -15.92 9.20
N GLY A 381 7.23 -15.33 9.10
CA GLY A 381 8.47 -16.03 8.80
C GLY A 381 9.14 -16.56 10.07
N ARG A 382 10.02 -17.55 9.90
CA ARG A 382 10.73 -18.18 11.01
C ARG A 382 11.88 -17.31 11.50
N SER A 383 12.00 -17.16 12.82
CA SER A 383 13.14 -16.52 13.46
C SER A 383 14.24 -17.51 13.78
N VAL A 384 15.47 -17.19 13.39
CA VAL A 384 16.65 -18.01 13.71
C VAL A 384 17.29 -17.59 15.04
N GLY A 385 17.31 -16.29 15.35
CA GLY A 385 17.87 -15.74 16.59
C GLY A 385 17.01 -16.03 17.82
N CYS A 386 15.69 -16.14 17.64
CA CYS A 386 14.72 -16.42 18.69
C CYS A 386 13.68 -17.43 18.18
N PRO A 387 13.97 -18.75 18.20
CA PRO A 387 13.13 -19.77 17.57
C PRO A 387 11.68 -19.84 18.08
N ALA A 388 11.42 -19.37 19.30
CA ALA A 388 10.08 -19.31 19.89
C ALA A 388 9.26 -18.11 19.41
N ASN A 389 9.90 -17.07 18.85
CA ASN A 389 9.26 -15.83 18.42
C ASN A 389 9.40 -15.63 16.91
N SER A 390 8.62 -16.38 16.13
CA SER A 390 8.47 -16.15 14.68
C SER A 390 7.66 -14.88 14.41
N GLY A 391 7.64 -14.38 13.16
CA GLY A 391 6.77 -13.26 12.81
C GLY A 391 5.29 -13.56 13.06
N ALA A 392 4.49 -12.53 13.30
CA ALA A 392 3.06 -12.69 13.46
C ALA A 392 2.40 -13.06 12.13
N ALA A 393 1.29 -13.78 12.21
CA ALA A 393 0.46 -14.06 11.06
C ALA A 393 -0.11 -12.77 10.46
N GLY A 394 -0.30 -12.81 9.16
CA GLY A 394 -1.07 -11.86 8.39
C GLY A 394 -2.56 -12.14 8.44
N THR A 395 -3.25 -11.64 7.43
CA THR A 395 -4.72 -11.75 7.35
C THR A 395 -5.15 -12.35 6.02
N TYR A 396 -5.99 -13.38 6.08
CA TYR A 396 -6.80 -13.82 4.94
C TYR A 396 -8.25 -13.39 5.15
N TYR A 397 -8.79 -12.59 4.24
CA TYR A 397 -10.16 -12.08 4.31
C TYR A 397 -10.98 -12.53 3.11
N ASP A 398 -12.15 -13.13 3.37
CA ASP A 398 -13.15 -13.41 2.34
C ASP A 398 -14.29 -12.41 2.48
N ALA A 399 -14.43 -11.54 1.48
CA ALA A 399 -15.29 -10.36 1.53
C ALA A 399 -16.79 -10.68 1.45
N VAL A 400 -17.16 -11.79 0.79
CA VAL A 400 -18.56 -12.18 0.59
C VAL A 400 -19.19 -12.75 1.86
N PRO A 401 -18.63 -13.79 2.50
CA PRO A 401 -19.07 -14.23 3.82
C PRO A 401 -18.63 -13.27 4.93
N ARG A 402 -17.73 -12.31 4.66
CA ARG A 402 -17.11 -11.42 5.66
C ARG A 402 -16.41 -12.21 6.75
N SER A 403 -15.49 -13.07 6.32
CA SER A 403 -14.76 -13.99 7.18
C SER A 403 -13.29 -13.61 7.24
N LEU A 404 -12.74 -13.42 8.43
CA LEU A 404 -11.32 -13.21 8.65
C LEU A 404 -10.66 -14.47 9.20
N THR A 405 -9.54 -14.87 8.64
CA THR A 405 -8.68 -15.93 9.15
C THR A 405 -7.29 -15.39 9.44
N VAL A 406 -6.79 -15.66 10.63
CA VAL A 406 -5.42 -15.40 11.08
C VAL A 406 -4.83 -16.75 11.48
N ASP A 407 -3.91 -17.27 10.66
CA ASP A 407 -3.31 -18.60 10.84
C ASP A 407 -1.79 -18.48 10.75
N ASN A 408 -1.07 -18.90 11.80
CA ASN A 408 0.39 -18.85 11.82
C ASN A 408 1.06 -20.18 11.47
N HIS A 409 0.31 -21.17 10.96
CA HIS A 409 0.82 -22.45 10.47
C HIS A 409 1.77 -23.15 11.45
N ASN A 410 1.40 -23.15 12.73
CA ASN A 410 2.14 -23.81 13.81
C ASN A 410 3.50 -23.17 14.11
N LEU A 411 3.70 -21.92 13.70
CA LEU A 411 4.84 -21.08 14.10
C LEU A 411 4.47 -20.34 15.38
N SER A 412 5.21 -20.59 16.46
CA SER A 412 5.04 -19.84 17.70
C SER A 412 5.52 -18.40 17.50
N THR A 413 4.80 -17.46 18.08
CA THR A 413 5.11 -16.03 18.02
C THR A 413 4.75 -15.34 19.32
N ASP A 414 5.59 -14.39 19.74
CA ASP A 414 5.26 -13.44 20.80
C ASP A 414 4.72 -12.12 20.21
N THR A 415 4.73 -11.97 18.89
CA THR A 415 4.26 -10.78 18.19
C THR A 415 2.81 -10.90 17.74
N ASP A 416 2.12 -9.77 17.65
CA ASP A 416 0.68 -9.72 17.40
C ASP A 416 0.32 -9.42 15.95
N THR A 417 -0.76 -10.05 15.49
CA THR A 417 -1.61 -9.55 14.41
C THR A 417 -2.61 -8.55 15.00
N LEU A 418 -2.52 -7.28 14.61
CA LEU A 418 -3.40 -6.25 15.14
C LEU A 418 -4.80 -6.32 14.52
N LEU A 419 -5.80 -6.36 15.38
CA LEU A 419 -7.23 -6.32 15.07
C LEU A 419 -7.78 -4.92 15.42
N LEU A 420 -7.77 -4.01 14.45
CA LEU A 420 -8.13 -2.60 14.67
C LEU A 420 -9.59 -2.30 14.27
N GLU A 421 -10.12 -1.16 14.74
CA GLU A 421 -11.44 -0.63 14.32
C GLU A 421 -12.62 -1.60 14.54
N PHE A 422 -12.59 -2.35 15.63
CA PHE A 422 -13.71 -3.19 16.04
C PHE A 422 -14.73 -2.40 16.88
N PRO A 423 -16.04 -2.68 16.75
CA PRO A 423 -16.66 -3.60 15.79
C PRO A 423 -16.76 -2.98 14.37
N LYS A 424 -16.49 -3.80 13.34
CA LYS A 424 -16.55 -3.36 11.94
C LYS A 424 -17.98 -3.11 11.48
N GLN A 425 -18.16 -2.12 10.60
CA GLN A 425 -19.44 -1.85 9.92
C GLN A 425 -19.23 -1.97 8.40
N PRO A 426 -19.87 -2.94 7.72
CA PRO A 426 -20.77 -3.97 8.26
C PRO A 426 -20.05 -4.99 9.15
N LEU A 427 -20.78 -5.58 10.10
CA LEU A 427 -20.24 -6.60 11.00
C LEU A 427 -19.70 -7.78 10.20
N TRP A 428 -18.55 -8.28 10.62
CA TRP A 428 -18.01 -9.54 10.14
C TRP A 428 -18.86 -10.70 10.61
N THR A 429 -18.90 -11.76 9.80
CA THR A 429 -19.65 -12.96 10.13
C THR A 429 -18.79 -13.89 10.95
N ASN A 430 -17.57 -14.19 10.48
CA ASN A 430 -16.71 -15.17 11.13
C ASN A 430 -15.30 -14.62 11.36
N VAL A 431 -14.69 -15.00 12.47
CA VAL A 431 -13.28 -14.73 12.76
C VAL A 431 -12.63 -16.04 13.24
N TYR A 432 -11.54 -16.41 12.59
CA TYR A 432 -10.76 -17.62 12.87
C TYR A 432 -9.35 -17.22 13.30
N ILE A 433 -8.91 -17.70 14.46
CA ILE A 433 -7.53 -17.52 14.96
C ILE A 433 -6.95 -18.91 15.20
N LEU A 434 -5.95 -19.31 14.42
CA LEU A 434 -5.54 -20.71 14.27
C LEU A 434 -4.03 -20.90 14.41
N ASN A 435 -3.63 -22.09 14.88
CA ASN A 435 -2.28 -22.64 14.81
C ASN A 435 -1.17 -21.67 15.26
N TYR A 436 -1.17 -21.33 16.55
CA TYR A 436 -0.23 -20.41 17.20
C TYR A 436 -0.29 -18.96 16.69
N ALA A 437 -1.37 -18.58 15.99
CA ALA A 437 -1.65 -17.18 15.74
C ALA A 437 -1.97 -16.44 17.04
N LYS A 438 -1.35 -15.27 17.17
CA LYS A 438 -1.58 -14.32 18.26
C LYS A 438 -2.21 -13.06 17.69
N ALA A 439 -3.46 -12.78 18.05
CA ALA A 439 -4.19 -11.61 17.62
C ALA A 439 -4.44 -10.67 18.80
N CYS A 440 -4.30 -9.36 18.58
CA CYS A 440 -4.43 -8.37 19.64
C CYS A 440 -5.41 -7.26 19.24
N VAL A 441 -6.33 -6.92 20.13
CA VAL A 441 -7.23 -5.77 20.02
C VAL A 441 -6.71 -4.66 20.95
N PRO A 442 -5.91 -3.70 20.46
CA PRO A 442 -5.10 -2.81 21.31
C PRO A 442 -5.89 -1.65 21.94
N LEU A 443 -7.21 -1.75 22.07
CA LEU A 443 -8.07 -0.70 22.61
C LEU A 443 -8.24 -0.87 24.12
N TYR A 444 -8.27 0.25 24.87
CA TYR A 444 -8.55 0.25 26.31
C TYR A 444 -9.93 -0.37 26.61
N TRP A 445 -10.91 -0.01 25.77
CA TRP A 445 -12.24 -0.65 25.71
C TRP A 445 -12.42 -1.32 24.35
N GLY A 446 -12.29 -2.64 24.31
CA GLY A 446 -12.37 -3.42 23.08
C GLY A 446 -13.67 -4.20 22.97
N ARG A 447 -14.52 -3.88 21.99
CA ARG A 447 -15.68 -4.72 21.65
C ARG A 447 -15.39 -5.52 20.38
N VAL A 448 -15.22 -6.83 20.49
CA VAL A 448 -15.19 -7.74 19.34
C VAL A 448 -16.58 -8.31 19.15
N GLN A 449 -17.27 -7.84 18.12
CA GLN A 449 -18.59 -8.31 17.74
C GLN A 449 -18.56 -8.93 16.35
N VAL A 450 -18.97 -10.19 16.25
CA VAL A 450 -19.17 -10.93 15.01
C VAL A 450 -20.60 -11.46 14.97
N ARG A 451 -21.14 -11.68 13.76
CA ARG A 451 -22.51 -12.20 13.60
C ARG A 451 -22.58 -13.69 13.84
N GLY A 452 -21.71 -14.47 13.21
CA GLY A 452 -21.69 -15.92 13.29
C GLY A 452 -20.70 -16.40 14.33
N GLN A 453 -19.59 -16.95 13.87
CA GLN A 453 -18.66 -17.72 14.69
C GLN A 453 -17.35 -16.98 14.99
N LEU A 454 -16.94 -16.98 16.25
CA LEU A 454 -15.54 -16.77 16.63
C LEU A 454 -14.94 -18.13 16.98
N ARG A 455 -13.90 -18.53 16.25
CA ARG A 455 -13.24 -19.82 16.48
C ARG A 455 -11.74 -19.64 16.72
N MET A 456 -11.26 -20.29 17.77
CA MET A 456 -9.86 -20.30 18.16
C MET A 456 -9.38 -21.75 18.34
N SER A 457 -8.27 -22.11 17.72
CA SER A 457 -7.71 -23.46 17.89
C SER A 457 -6.20 -23.55 17.70
N GLY A 458 -5.57 -24.52 18.38
CA GLY A 458 -4.19 -24.93 18.12
C GLY A 458 -3.16 -23.93 18.67
N GLY A 459 -3.23 -23.62 19.96
CA GLY A 459 -2.35 -22.66 20.62
C GLY A 459 -2.66 -21.19 20.32
N ALA A 460 -3.81 -20.89 19.73
CA ALA A 460 -4.20 -19.53 19.37
C ALA A 460 -4.40 -18.63 20.62
N LEU A 461 -4.02 -17.36 20.50
CA LEU A 461 -4.16 -16.36 21.55
C LEU A 461 -4.89 -15.13 21.02
N LEU A 462 -5.92 -14.68 21.74
CA LEU A 462 -6.58 -13.39 21.51
C LEU A 462 -6.41 -12.54 22.77
N SER A 463 -5.71 -11.42 22.64
CA SER A 463 -5.49 -10.48 23.76
C SER A 463 -6.27 -9.19 23.57
N PHE A 464 -6.76 -8.65 24.69
CA PHE A 464 -7.39 -7.34 24.76
C PHE A 464 -6.51 -6.32 25.48
N GLY A 465 -6.45 -5.11 24.93
CA GLY A 465 -5.67 -4.02 25.49
C GLY A 465 -4.17 -4.19 25.30
N LEU A 466 -3.41 -3.42 26.07
CA LEU A 466 -1.96 -3.45 26.10
C LEU A 466 -1.51 -4.04 27.43
N PHE A 467 -0.44 -4.84 27.42
CA PHE A 467 0.01 -5.60 28.59
C PHE A 467 0.26 -4.73 29.84
N HIS A 468 0.81 -3.53 29.66
CA HIS A 468 1.07 -2.58 30.76
C HIS A 468 -0.18 -1.94 31.38
N TYR A 469 -1.36 -2.17 30.81
CA TYR A 469 -2.64 -1.65 31.30
C TYR A 469 -3.55 -2.82 31.68
N PRO A 470 -3.43 -3.35 32.92
CA PRO A 470 -4.16 -4.55 33.38
C PRO A 470 -5.67 -4.31 33.62
N SER A 471 -6.22 -3.22 33.10
CA SER A 471 -7.62 -2.79 33.29
C SER A 471 -8.33 -2.57 31.95
N SER A 472 -8.03 -3.40 30.94
CA SER A 472 -8.83 -3.37 29.72
C SER A 472 -10.16 -4.07 29.96
N GLU A 473 -11.26 -3.35 29.75
CA GLU A 473 -12.59 -3.96 29.71
C GLU A 473 -12.86 -4.38 28.27
N PHE A 474 -13.29 -5.62 28.07
CA PHE A 474 -13.63 -6.12 26.75
C PHE A 474 -15.04 -6.71 26.71
N GLU A 475 -15.64 -6.63 25.53
CA GLU A 475 -16.92 -7.23 25.23
C GLU A 475 -16.77 -8.14 24.01
N LEU A 476 -17.13 -9.41 24.19
CA LEU A 476 -17.09 -10.41 23.13
C LEU A 476 -18.52 -10.83 22.79
N MET A 477 -18.92 -10.61 21.54
CA MET A 477 -20.24 -10.97 21.04
C MET A 477 -20.13 -11.80 19.77
N ALA A 478 -20.60 -13.04 19.83
CA ALA A 478 -20.71 -13.96 18.71
C ALA A 478 -21.98 -14.81 18.88
N GLU A 479 -22.59 -15.26 17.79
CA GLU A 479 -23.64 -16.31 17.88
C GLU A 479 -23.03 -17.62 18.41
N GLU A 480 -21.79 -17.92 18.02
CA GLU A 480 -21.07 -19.10 18.48
C GLU A 480 -19.60 -18.79 18.80
N LEU A 481 -19.11 -19.27 19.95
CA LEU A 481 -17.71 -19.23 20.35
C LEU A 481 -17.17 -20.66 20.46
N LEU A 482 -16.20 -21.01 19.61
CA LEU A 482 -15.52 -22.30 19.64
C LEU A 482 -14.06 -22.12 20.04
N MET A 483 -13.62 -22.78 21.11
CA MET A 483 -12.24 -22.71 21.58
C MET A 483 -11.69 -24.11 21.83
N SER A 484 -10.50 -24.41 21.31
CA SER A 484 -9.79 -25.67 21.57
C SER A 484 -8.29 -25.42 21.70
N ASP A 485 -7.72 -25.64 22.90
CA ASP A 485 -6.31 -25.34 23.18
C ASP A 485 -5.95 -23.90 22.78
N SER A 486 -6.67 -22.93 23.34
CA SER A 486 -6.54 -21.51 22.98
C SER A 486 -6.90 -20.63 24.17
N VAL A 487 -6.39 -19.41 24.19
CA VAL A 487 -6.52 -18.51 25.34
C VAL A 487 -7.07 -17.15 24.88
N ILE A 488 -8.02 -16.63 25.66
CA ILE A 488 -8.43 -15.22 25.61
C ILE A 488 -7.94 -14.58 26.91
N LYS A 489 -7.19 -13.47 26.83
CA LYS A 489 -6.67 -12.79 28.02
C LYS A 489 -6.81 -11.28 27.98
#